data_AF-A0A524K5T9-F1
#
_entry.id   AF-A0A524K5T9-F1
#
_cell.length_a   1.000
_cell.length_b   1.000
_cell.length_c   1.000
_cell.angle_alpha   90.00
_cell.angle_beta   90.00
_cell.angle_gamma   90.00
#
_symmetry.space_group_name_H-M   'P 1'
#
loop_
_entity.id
_entity.type
_entity.pdbx_description
1 polymer ?
#
loop_
_entity_poly.entity_id
_entity_poly.type
_entity_poly.pdbx_seq_one_letter_code
_entity_poly.pdbx_strand_id
1 'polypeptide(L)'
;VYQTEDRDDSAFYRFTPRVYPRRFGDLQMGGDLYAMVIDPEQLSTCDFSYLPTRTVTGGTTVVNTGSGVSQFLGQALTVSWVKLEDVDPVNDTLRKEAQSKGAAIFRRGEGMWYDKGLIYFVSTTGGNVGKGQVWVYDPAVETVTLVVESKSGSELDNVDNITVAPDGSLYMCEDSTQACVVGVDRLGRLFKFARNNYDSSEFAGACFSPDGRILFVNQQGPGITYCIFREDGKPIEPTLS
;
A
#
# COMPACT_ATOMS: atom_id res chain seq x y z
N VAL A 1 -1.41 -9.71 11.58
CA VAL A 1 -2.15 -8.56 11.02
C VAL A 1 -1.12 -7.59 10.48
N TYR A 2 -1.31 -7.08 9.28
CA TYR A 2 -0.42 -6.08 8.68
C TYR A 2 -1.10 -4.72 8.73
N GLN A 3 -0.31 -3.68 8.93
CA GLN A 3 -0.81 -2.33 9.14
C GLN A 3 0.13 -1.32 8.50
N THR A 4 -0.44 -0.22 8.08
CA THR A 4 0.20 0.99 7.57
C THR A 4 -0.18 2.16 8.49
N GLU A 5 0.47 3.31 8.31
CA GLU A 5 0.21 4.51 9.08
C GLU A 5 0.16 5.72 8.12
N ASP A 6 -0.88 6.53 8.18
CA ASP A 6 -1.02 7.71 7.33
C ASP A 6 -0.22 8.89 7.90
N ARG A 7 1.11 8.82 7.69
CA ARG A 7 2.08 9.86 8.02
C ARG A 7 3.13 9.96 6.91
N ASP A 8 3.62 11.16 6.65
CA ASP A 8 4.66 11.38 5.62
C ASP A 8 5.95 10.59 5.85
N ASP A 9 6.23 10.16 7.08
CA ASP A 9 7.37 9.35 7.47
C ASP A 9 6.96 8.00 8.07
N SER A 10 5.84 7.44 7.64
CA SER A 10 5.29 6.18 8.18
C SER A 10 6.20 4.96 8.01
N ALA A 11 5.84 3.88 8.71
CA ALA A 11 6.43 2.56 8.55
C ALA A 11 5.36 1.51 8.17
N PHE A 12 5.82 0.35 7.70
CA PHE A 12 4.97 -0.83 7.50
C PHE A 12 5.10 -1.76 8.71
N TYR A 13 3.97 -2.14 9.30
CA TYR A 13 3.91 -2.87 10.56
C TYR A 13 3.33 -4.29 10.41
N ARG A 14 3.77 -5.18 11.30
CA ARG A 14 3.24 -6.53 11.47
C ARG A 14 2.92 -6.76 12.94
N PHE A 15 1.64 -6.89 13.26
CA PHE A 15 1.17 -7.33 14.57
C PHE A 15 1.01 -8.86 14.58
N THR A 16 1.68 -9.51 15.53
CA THR A 16 1.60 -10.94 15.78
C THR A 16 0.81 -11.16 17.07
N PRO A 17 -0.43 -11.65 17.00
CA PRO A 17 -1.25 -11.82 18.19
C PRO A 17 -0.66 -12.90 19.10
N ARG A 18 -0.80 -12.72 20.42
CA ARG A 18 -0.33 -13.65 21.45
C ARG A 18 -0.90 -15.06 21.26
N VAL A 19 -2.12 -15.14 20.73
CA VAL A 19 -2.81 -16.39 20.39
C VAL A 19 -3.29 -16.33 18.94
N TYR A 20 -3.33 -17.48 18.27
CA TYR A 20 -3.92 -17.53 16.93
C TYR A 20 -5.43 -17.22 17.01
N PRO A 21 -5.94 -16.20 16.29
CA PRO A 21 -7.31 -15.74 16.45
C PRO A 21 -8.28 -16.75 15.84
N ARG A 22 -9.13 -17.35 16.68
CA ARG A 22 -10.18 -18.32 16.30
C ARG A 22 -11.58 -17.84 16.66
N ARG A 23 -11.69 -16.85 17.54
CA ARG A 23 -12.97 -16.29 17.98
C ARG A 23 -12.84 -14.79 18.27
N PHE A 24 -14.00 -14.15 18.35
CA PHE A 24 -14.11 -12.78 18.83
C PHE A 24 -13.43 -12.63 20.21
N GLY A 25 -12.63 -11.58 20.38
CA GLY A 25 -11.91 -11.33 21.63
C GLY A 25 -10.43 -11.73 21.61
N ASP A 26 -9.99 -12.60 20.70
CA ASP A 26 -8.63 -13.15 20.75
C ASP A 26 -7.56 -12.09 20.44
N LEU A 27 -7.83 -11.10 19.58
CA LEU A 27 -6.89 -10.01 19.29
C LEU A 27 -6.70 -9.06 20.49
N GLN A 28 -7.72 -8.93 21.34
CA GLN A 28 -7.68 -8.11 22.56
C GLN A 28 -6.75 -8.69 23.64
N MET A 29 -6.26 -9.93 23.47
CA MET A 29 -5.25 -10.53 24.34
C MET A 29 -3.84 -9.97 24.10
N GLY A 30 -3.70 -9.02 23.18
CA GLY A 30 -2.45 -8.37 22.82
C GLY A 30 -1.55 -9.28 21.98
N GLY A 31 -0.31 -8.85 21.81
CA GLY A 31 0.66 -9.50 20.95
C GLY A 31 1.92 -8.65 20.83
N ASP A 32 2.74 -8.99 19.85
CA ASP A 32 3.96 -8.27 19.55
C ASP A 32 3.80 -7.47 18.25
N LEU A 33 4.28 -6.23 18.24
CA LEU A 33 4.31 -5.38 17.06
C LEU A 33 5.73 -5.30 16.50
N TYR A 34 5.83 -5.38 15.19
CA TYR A 34 7.09 -5.29 14.46
C TYR A 34 6.98 -4.25 13.34
N ALA A 35 8.10 -3.66 12.95
CA ALA A 35 8.22 -2.80 11.79
C ALA A 35 9.22 -3.37 10.76
N MET A 36 8.92 -3.17 9.48
CA MET A 36 9.71 -3.70 8.36
C MET A 36 11.02 -2.93 8.19
N VAL A 37 12.12 -3.65 8.02
CA VAL A 37 13.44 -3.14 7.64
C VAL A 37 13.74 -3.64 6.23
N ILE A 38 14.14 -2.74 5.32
CA ILE A 38 14.67 -3.10 4.00
C ILE A 38 16.20 -3.05 4.09
N ASP A 39 16.88 -4.09 3.60
CA ASP A 39 18.35 -4.11 3.56
C ASP A 39 18.88 -3.01 2.60
N PRO A 40 19.61 -1.99 3.10
CA PRO A 40 20.07 -0.86 2.29
C PRO A 40 21.21 -1.20 1.31
N GLU A 41 21.89 -2.35 1.49
CA GLU A 41 23.03 -2.76 0.65
C GLU A 41 22.59 -3.40 -0.67
N GLN A 42 21.28 -3.52 -0.89
CA GLN A 42 20.72 -4.07 -2.13
C GLN A 42 20.90 -3.09 -3.29
N LEU A 43 21.41 -3.61 -4.40
CA LEU A 43 21.62 -2.86 -5.63
C LEU A 43 20.46 -3.04 -6.59
N SER A 44 20.10 -1.97 -7.29
CA SER A 44 19.20 -2.01 -8.42
C SER A 44 19.79 -2.89 -9.54
N THR A 45 18.97 -3.80 -10.05
CA THR A 45 19.36 -4.69 -11.16
C THR A 45 19.51 -3.97 -12.49
N CYS A 46 18.93 -2.77 -12.63
CA CYS A 46 18.95 -2.05 -13.91
C CYS A 46 20.11 -1.05 -14.02
N ASP A 47 20.56 -0.46 -12.91
CA ASP A 47 21.59 0.61 -12.92
C ASP A 47 22.64 0.50 -11.80
N PHE A 48 22.59 -0.55 -10.97
CA PHE A 48 23.51 -0.79 -9.86
C PHE A 48 23.56 0.36 -8.83
N SER A 49 22.51 1.17 -8.73
CA SER A 49 22.38 2.15 -7.66
C SER A 49 21.95 1.48 -6.35
N TYR A 50 22.38 2.04 -5.22
CA TYR A 50 21.89 1.65 -3.89
C TYR A 50 20.49 2.20 -3.64
N LEU A 51 19.77 1.57 -2.71
CA LEU A 51 18.51 2.11 -2.21
C LEU A 51 18.71 3.52 -1.60
N PRO A 52 17.76 4.43 -1.79
CA PRO A 52 17.77 5.74 -1.15
C PRO A 52 17.68 5.57 0.37
N THR A 53 18.53 6.29 1.10
CA THR A 53 18.57 6.24 2.56
C THR A 53 18.39 7.62 3.19
N ARG A 54 18.02 7.63 4.46
CA ARG A 54 17.89 8.83 5.30
C ARG A 54 18.44 8.53 6.69
N THR A 55 19.28 9.42 7.21
CA THR A 55 19.65 9.39 8.63
C THR A 55 18.54 10.05 9.45
N VAL A 56 17.95 9.28 10.36
CA VAL A 56 16.88 9.73 11.26
C VAL A 56 17.44 10.27 12.57
N THR A 57 16.59 10.90 13.38
CA THR A 57 16.96 11.37 14.72
C THR A 57 17.55 10.21 15.54
N GLY A 58 18.71 10.42 16.15
CA GLY A 58 19.48 9.37 16.83
C GLY A 58 20.59 8.75 15.99
N GLY A 59 20.74 9.13 14.72
CA GLY A 59 21.90 8.78 13.89
C GLY A 59 21.79 7.47 13.12
N THR A 60 20.66 6.77 13.22
CA THR A 60 20.41 5.55 12.46
C THR A 60 20.09 5.89 11.00
N THR A 61 20.69 5.19 10.06
CA THR A 61 20.40 5.31 8.63
C THR A 61 19.42 4.23 8.22
N VAL A 62 18.31 4.62 7.59
CA VAL A 62 17.25 3.71 7.13
C VAL A 62 16.95 3.92 5.66
N VAL A 63 16.41 2.89 5.00
CA VAL A 63 15.87 3.02 3.64
C VAL A 63 14.66 3.96 3.67
N ASN A 64 14.60 4.90 2.73
CA ASN A 64 13.48 5.83 2.57
C ASN A 64 12.90 5.69 1.16
N THR A 65 11.75 5.02 1.06
CA THR A 65 11.14 4.66 -0.22
C THR A 65 10.37 5.81 -0.88
N GLY A 66 10.32 6.97 -0.22
CA GLY A 66 9.53 8.12 -0.67
C GLY A 66 9.92 8.70 -2.03
N SER A 67 11.15 8.49 -2.49
CA SER A 67 11.63 8.87 -3.83
C SER A 67 12.91 8.11 -4.16
N GLY A 68 13.28 8.02 -5.44
CA GLY A 68 14.54 7.41 -5.87
C GLY A 68 14.54 5.89 -5.80
N VAL A 69 13.35 5.27 -5.92
CA VAL A 69 13.18 3.81 -5.94
C VAL A 69 12.64 3.27 -7.26
N SER A 70 12.37 4.12 -8.25
CA SER A 70 11.78 3.69 -9.54
C SER A 70 12.66 2.67 -10.28
N GLN A 71 13.97 2.70 -10.08
CA GLN A 71 14.94 1.75 -10.64
C GLN A 71 14.83 0.34 -10.03
N PHE A 72 14.10 0.19 -8.92
CA PHE A 72 13.77 -1.08 -8.27
C PHE A 72 12.35 -1.58 -8.64
N LEU A 73 11.66 -0.95 -9.60
CA LEU A 73 10.35 -1.38 -10.04
C LEU A 73 10.38 -2.84 -10.51
N GLY A 74 9.53 -3.69 -9.91
CA GLY A 74 9.46 -5.13 -10.16
C GLY A 74 10.58 -5.95 -9.51
N GLN A 75 11.54 -5.34 -8.82
CA GLN A 75 12.60 -6.03 -8.11
C GLN A 75 12.17 -6.37 -6.69
N ALA A 76 12.27 -7.65 -6.33
CA ALA A 76 12.05 -8.09 -4.95
C ALA A 76 13.21 -7.64 -4.05
N LEU A 77 12.87 -6.88 -3.00
CA LEU A 77 13.81 -6.42 -1.99
C LEU A 77 13.66 -7.26 -0.73
N THR A 78 14.77 -7.80 -0.24
CA THR A 78 14.84 -8.56 1.00
C THR A 78 14.48 -7.66 2.18
N VAL A 79 13.64 -8.17 3.08
CA VAL A 79 13.25 -7.47 4.30
C VAL A 79 13.54 -8.29 5.55
N SER A 80 13.60 -7.59 6.68
CA SER A 80 13.59 -8.18 8.01
C SER A 80 12.66 -7.37 8.92
N TRP A 81 12.58 -7.73 10.20
CA TRP A 81 11.61 -7.17 11.14
C TRP A 81 12.25 -6.80 12.46
N VAL A 82 11.94 -5.61 12.95
CA VAL A 82 12.36 -5.15 14.29
C VAL A 82 11.17 -5.06 15.22
N LYS A 83 11.30 -5.61 16.42
CA LYS A 83 10.26 -5.57 17.44
C LYS A 83 10.17 -4.16 18.04
N LEU A 84 8.96 -3.67 18.26
CA LEU A 84 8.69 -2.42 18.96
C LEU A 84 8.34 -2.69 20.43
N GLU A 85 8.80 -1.83 21.33
CA GLU A 85 8.54 -1.97 22.77
C GLU A 85 7.34 -1.14 23.22
N ASP A 86 7.26 0.13 22.81
CA ASP A 86 6.15 1.03 23.18
C ASP A 86 5.13 1.08 22.04
N VAL A 87 4.20 0.12 22.05
CA VAL A 87 3.23 -0.12 20.97
C VAL A 87 1.96 0.74 21.06
N ASP A 88 1.79 1.49 22.15
CA ASP A 88 0.69 2.44 22.37
C ASP A 88 1.22 3.72 23.05
N PRO A 89 2.14 4.44 22.39
CA PRO A 89 2.76 5.61 22.98
C PRO A 89 1.73 6.74 23.12
N VAL A 90 1.79 7.47 24.24
CA VAL A 90 0.94 8.65 24.47
C VAL A 90 1.14 9.74 23.40
N ASN A 91 2.34 9.82 22.85
CA ASN A 91 2.72 10.77 21.82
C ASN A 91 2.89 10.09 20.46
N ASP A 92 2.84 10.87 19.40
CA ASP A 92 3.04 10.42 18.01
C ASP A 92 4.52 10.05 17.73
N THR A 93 4.96 8.92 18.30
CA THR A 93 6.36 8.49 18.35
C THR A 93 6.61 7.05 17.90
N LEU A 94 5.58 6.25 17.65
CA LEU A 94 5.73 4.83 17.29
C LEU A 94 6.67 4.62 16.09
N ARG A 95 6.45 5.33 14.98
CA ARG A 95 7.35 5.26 13.81
C ARG A 95 8.77 5.75 14.07
N LYS A 96 8.96 6.67 15.01
CA LYS A 96 10.29 7.16 15.37
C LYS A 96 11.09 6.09 16.10
N GLU A 97 10.43 5.32 16.98
CA GLU A 97 11.03 4.12 17.57
C GLU A 97 11.41 3.12 16.47
N ALA A 98 10.47 2.81 15.57
CA ALA A 98 10.69 1.87 14.46
C ALA A 98 11.90 2.28 13.60
N GLN A 99 11.94 3.54 13.16
CA GLN A 99 13.05 4.09 12.38
C GLN A 99 14.37 4.10 13.15
N SER A 100 14.36 4.41 14.45
CA SER A 100 15.57 4.33 15.28
C SER A 100 16.15 2.91 15.38
N LYS A 101 15.31 1.89 15.14
CA LYS A 101 15.67 0.48 15.09
C LYS A 101 15.99 -0.03 13.68
N GLY A 102 15.92 0.84 12.67
CA GLY A 102 16.26 0.50 11.28
C GLY A 102 15.07 0.38 10.34
N ALA A 103 13.82 0.55 10.81
CA ALA A 103 12.65 0.37 9.95
C ALA A 103 12.64 1.35 8.77
N ALA A 104 12.24 0.83 7.61
CA ALA A 104 12.15 1.61 6.39
C ALA A 104 11.00 2.62 6.47
N ILE A 105 11.18 3.75 5.79
CA ILE A 105 10.16 4.80 5.68
C ILE A 105 9.36 4.57 4.40
N PHE A 106 8.04 4.52 4.54
CA PHE A 106 7.06 4.63 3.47
C PHE A 106 6.27 5.94 3.64
N ARG A 107 5.94 6.64 2.56
CA ARG A 107 5.23 7.93 2.67
C ARG A 107 3.73 7.71 2.68
N ARG A 108 3.05 8.10 3.77
CA ARG A 108 1.59 8.01 3.91
C ARG A 108 1.09 6.62 3.52
N GLY A 109 1.42 5.62 4.33
CA GLY A 109 0.87 4.29 4.11
C GLY A 109 -0.62 4.29 4.42
N GLU A 110 -1.46 3.94 3.45
CA GLU A 110 -2.92 3.94 3.62
C GLU A 110 -3.51 2.56 3.35
N GLY A 111 -4.30 2.38 2.30
CA GLY A 111 -4.98 1.14 1.97
C GLY A 111 -4.06 -0.07 1.82
N MET A 112 -4.60 -1.22 2.21
CA MET A 112 -3.94 -2.52 2.14
C MET A 112 -4.93 -3.61 1.76
N TRP A 113 -4.47 -4.63 1.04
CA TRP A 113 -5.26 -5.78 0.64
C TRP A 113 -4.46 -7.09 0.69
N TYR A 114 -5.11 -8.18 1.09
CA TYR A 114 -4.56 -9.53 1.02
C TYR A 114 -5.14 -10.27 -0.19
N ASP A 115 -4.29 -10.84 -1.04
CA ASP A 115 -4.69 -11.86 -2.03
C ASP A 115 -3.66 -12.97 -2.09
N LYS A 116 -4.12 -14.23 -2.00
CA LYS A 116 -3.30 -15.44 -2.25
C LYS A 116 -1.93 -15.48 -1.57
N GLY A 117 -1.84 -14.98 -0.34
CA GLY A 117 -0.60 -14.99 0.44
C GLY A 117 0.20 -13.69 0.37
N LEU A 118 -0.13 -12.80 -0.55
CA LEU A 118 0.54 -11.52 -0.76
C LEU A 118 -0.20 -10.37 -0.10
N ILE A 119 0.55 -9.37 0.36
CA ILE A 119 0.03 -8.15 1.00
C ILE A 119 0.33 -6.95 0.10
N TYR A 120 -0.70 -6.43 -0.55
CA TYR A 120 -0.62 -5.21 -1.34
C TYR A 120 -0.90 -4.02 -0.44
N PHE A 121 -0.14 -2.94 -0.58
CA PHE A 121 -0.38 -1.71 0.15
C PHE A 121 0.08 -0.51 -0.67
N VAL A 122 -0.47 0.65 -0.33
CA VAL A 122 -0.17 1.88 -1.04
C VAL A 122 0.72 2.81 -0.21
N SER A 123 1.42 3.69 -0.92
CA SER A 123 2.11 4.84 -0.33
C SER A 123 1.65 6.08 -1.11
N THR A 124 0.77 6.86 -0.50
CA THR A 124 -0.06 7.87 -1.17
C THR A 124 0.75 8.95 -1.85
N THR A 125 1.78 9.43 -1.16
CA THR A 125 2.69 10.48 -1.65
C THR A 125 4.09 9.95 -1.93
N GLY A 126 4.22 8.65 -2.15
CA GLY A 126 5.46 8.01 -2.58
C GLY A 126 5.81 8.28 -4.04
N GLY A 127 7.07 8.03 -4.39
CA GLY A 127 7.61 8.12 -5.75
C GLY A 127 8.23 9.46 -6.10
N ASN A 128 8.99 9.50 -7.19
CA ASN A 128 9.75 10.70 -7.58
C ASN A 128 8.88 11.96 -7.78
N VAL A 129 7.65 11.78 -8.24
CA VAL A 129 6.68 12.88 -8.41
C VAL A 129 5.78 13.07 -7.19
N GLY A 130 5.86 12.18 -6.20
CA GLY A 130 5.06 12.22 -4.97
C GLY A 130 3.58 11.99 -5.20
N LYS A 131 3.23 11.08 -6.13
CA LYS A 131 1.85 10.86 -6.59
C LYS A 131 1.31 9.45 -6.41
N GLY A 132 2.09 8.58 -5.79
CA GLY A 132 1.62 7.27 -5.40
C GLY A 132 2.56 6.16 -5.81
N GLN A 133 2.63 5.18 -4.91
CA GLN A 133 3.25 3.88 -5.17
C GLN A 133 2.31 2.77 -4.71
N VAL A 134 2.46 1.61 -5.33
CA VAL A 134 1.88 0.35 -4.84
C VAL A 134 3.01 -0.63 -4.62
N TRP A 135 3.00 -1.23 -3.44
CA TRP A 135 3.96 -2.22 -3.00
C TRP A 135 3.25 -3.55 -2.76
N VAL A 136 3.96 -4.65 -2.98
CA VAL A 136 3.53 -5.98 -2.60
C VAL A 136 4.57 -6.62 -1.69
N TYR A 137 4.15 -7.07 -0.52
CA TYR A 137 4.97 -7.83 0.41
C TYR A 137 4.59 -9.31 0.34
N ASP A 138 5.61 -10.17 0.22
CA ASP A 138 5.50 -11.62 0.25
C ASP A 138 6.05 -12.15 1.60
N PRO A 139 5.17 -12.60 2.52
CA PRO A 139 5.59 -13.17 3.79
C PRO A 139 6.29 -14.53 3.68
N ALA A 140 6.11 -15.27 2.58
CA ALA A 140 6.68 -16.61 2.43
C ALA A 140 8.19 -16.57 2.20
N VAL A 141 8.68 -15.50 1.57
CA VAL A 141 10.11 -15.31 1.26
C VAL A 141 10.69 -14.03 1.87
N GLU A 142 9.89 -13.28 2.64
CA GLU A 142 10.28 -12.04 3.32
C GLU A 142 10.88 -11.01 2.33
N THR A 143 10.11 -10.69 1.28
CA THR A 143 10.47 -9.67 0.30
C THR A 143 9.37 -8.65 0.08
N VAL A 144 9.73 -7.39 -0.21
CA VAL A 144 8.81 -6.34 -0.65
C VAL A 144 9.20 -5.85 -2.05
N THR A 145 8.21 -5.64 -2.91
CA THR A 145 8.41 -5.28 -4.32
C THR A 145 7.57 -4.05 -4.67
N LEU A 146 8.19 -3.03 -5.26
CA LEU A 146 7.47 -1.91 -5.88
C LEU A 146 6.84 -2.41 -7.18
N VAL A 147 5.51 -2.35 -7.30
CA VAL A 147 4.80 -2.82 -8.51
C VAL A 147 4.20 -1.68 -9.33
N VAL A 148 3.96 -0.52 -8.71
CA VAL A 148 3.53 0.71 -9.38
C VAL A 148 4.24 1.88 -8.75
N GLU A 149 4.76 2.78 -9.57
CA GLU A 149 5.10 4.14 -9.18
C GLU A 149 4.52 5.10 -10.22
N SER A 150 3.74 6.09 -9.74
CA SER A 150 3.18 7.11 -10.61
C SER A 150 4.28 7.94 -11.26
N LYS A 151 4.18 8.22 -12.57
CA LYS A 151 5.10 9.15 -13.25
C LYS A 151 4.52 10.55 -13.37
N SER A 152 3.23 10.73 -13.06
CA SER A 152 2.54 12.02 -13.10
C SER A 152 1.19 11.95 -12.40
N GLY A 153 0.68 13.10 -11.91
CA GLY A 153 -0.68 13.17 -11.36
C GLY A 153 -1.80 12.82 -12.35
N SER A 154 -1.51 12.74 -13.65
CA SER A 154 -2.50 12.23 -14.63
C SER A 154 -2.58 10.70 -14.67
N GLU A 155 -1.51 9.99 -14.34
CA GLU A 155 -1.51 8.52 -14.31
C GLU A 155 -2.18 8.00 -13.04
N LEU A 156 -1.70 8.48 -11.89
CA LEU A 156 -2.19 8.16 -10.56
C LEU A 156 -1.93 9.39 -9.67
N ASP A 157 -2.91 9.80 -8.87
CA ASP A 157 -2.82 10.98 -8.00
C ASP A 157 -3.27 10.65 -6.58
N ASN A 158 -2.31 10.62 -5.64
CA ASN A 158 -2.56 10.35 -4.22
C ASN A 158 -3.38 9.07 -4.01
N VAL A 159 -2.84 7.94 -4.42
CA VAL A 159 -3.51 6.64 -4.25
C VAL A 159 -3.69 6.32 -2.76
N ASP A 160 -4.93 6.08 -2.32
CA ASP A 160 -5.28 5.84 -0.91
C ASP A 160 -5.74 4.40 -0.70
N ASN A 161 -6.86 3.98 -1.29
CA ASN A 161 -7.38 2.63 -1.04
C ASN A 161 -7.07 1.67 -2.19
N ILE A 162 -7.04 0.37 -1.89
CA ILE A 162 -6.75 -0.68 -2.87
C ILE A 162 -7.61 -1.92 -2.62
N THR A 163 -8.07 -2.55 -3.70
CA THR A 163 -8.67 -3.89 -3.71
C THR A 163 -8.05 -4.71 -4.83
N VAL A 164 -7.87 -6.01 -4.58
CA VAL A 164 -7.50 -6.98 -5.62
C VAL A 164 -8.78 -7.62 -6.15
N ALA A 165 -8.98 -7.61 -7.46
CA ALA A 165 -10.07 -8.31 -8.12
C ALA A 165 -9.79 -9.83 -8.16
N PRO A 166 -10.81 -10.70 -8.31
CA PRO A 166 -10.61 -12.16 -8.33
C PRO A 166 -9.60 -12.65 -9.39
N ASP A 167 -9.49 -11.90 -10.49
CA ASP A 167 -8.58 -12.16 -11.59
C ASP A 167 -7.12 -11.72 -11.27
N GLY A 168 -6.87 -11.07 -10.14
CA GLY A 168 -5.56 -10.57 -9.71
C GLY A 168 -5.23 -9.15 -10.18
N SER A 169 -6.11 -8.49 -10.93
CA SER A 169 -5.96 -7.07 -11.27
C SER A 169 -6.20 -6.20 -10.04
N LEU A 170 -5.56 -5.03 -9.98
CA LEU A 170 -5.71 -4.09 -8.86
C LEU A 170 -6.69 -2.99 -9.23
N TYR A 171 -7.46 -2.52 -8.26
CA TYR A 171 -8.30 -1.33 -8.38
C TYR A 171 -8.05 -0.45 -7.18
N MET A 172 -7.73 0.81 -7.43
CA MET A 172 -7.28 1.74 -6.41
C MET A 172 -8.13 2.99 -6.43
N CYS A 173 -8.36 3.58 -5.26
CA CYS A 173 -9.11 4.82 -5.08
C CYS A 173 -8.12 5.97 -4.87
N GLU A 174 -8.29 7.06 -5.61
CA GLU A 174 -7.50 8.28 -5.45
C GLU A 174 -8.12 9.25 -4.41
N ASP A 175 -7.27 9.84 -3.58
CA ASP A 175 -7.55 11.01 -2.72
C ASP A 175 -7.10 12.31 -3.42
N SER A 176 -7.90 12.73 -4.40
CA SER A 176 -7.63 13.95 -5.14
C SER A 176 -8.91 14.69 -5.52
N THR A 177 -8.77 15.97 -5.85
CA THR A 177 -9.90 16.81 -6.31
C THR A 177 -10.54 16.35 -7.62
N GLN A 178 -9.89 15.44 -8.35
CA GLN A 178 -10.41 14.79 -9.56
C GLN A 178 -10.33 13.27 -9.43
N ALA A 179 -10.70 12.74 -8.25
CA ALA A 179 -10.56 11.34 -7.88
C ALA A 179 -11.10 10.38 -8.93
N CYS A 180 -10.27 9.40 -9.27
CA CYS A 180 -10.66 8.25 -10.06
C CYS A 180 -10.53 6.97 -9.24
N VAL A 181 -11.28 5.95 -9.67
CA VAL A 181 -10.85 4.56 -9.50
C VAL A 181 -9.87 4.26 -10.63
N VAL A 182 -8.66 3.88 -10.30
CA VAL A 182 -7.60 3.53 -11.24
C VAL A 182 -7.30 2.05 -11.14
N GLY A 183 -7.32 1.36 -12.28
CA GLY A 183 -6.98 -0.05 -12.34
C GLY A 183 -5.52 -0.28 -12.73
N VAL A 184 -4.97 -1.41 -12.29
CA VAL A 184 -3.70 -1.99 -12.76
C VAL A 184 -4.02 -3.35 -13.35
N ASP A 185 -3.74 -3.53 -14.64
CA ASP A 185 -3.94 -4.84 -15.27
C ASP A 185 -2.80 -5.81 -14.92
N ARG A 186 -2.94 -7.08 -15.35
CA ARG A 186 -1.95 -8.14 -15.11
C ARG A 186 -0.57 -7.88 -15.75
N LEU A 187 -0.45 -6.90 -16.64
CA LEU A 187 0.81 -6.48 -17.25
C LEU A 187 1.43 -5.27 -16.52
N GLY A 188 0.81 -4.81 -15.42
CA GLY A 188 1.26 -3.65 -14.66
C GLY A 188 0.87 -2.31 -15.29
N ARG A 189 -0.05 -2.29 -16.26
CA ARG A 189 -0.46 -1.05 -16.95
C ARG A 189 -1.61 -0.38 -16.19
N LEU A 190 -1.47 0.92 -15.98
CA LEU A 190 -2.52 1.75 -15.38
C LEU A 190 -3.62 2.08 -16.39
N PHE A 191 -4.87 2.09 -15.94
CA PHE A 191 -6.01 2.59 -16.69
C PHE A 191 -7.02 3.29 -15.78
N LYS A 192 -7.67 4.36 -16.26
CA LYS A 192 -8.76 5.00 -15.52
C LYS A 192 -10.04 4.16 -15.68
N PHE A 193 -10.60 3.70 -14.57
CA PHE A 193 -11.79 2.84 -14.56
C PHE A 193 -13.08 3.64 -14.39
N ALA A 194 -13.13 4.47 -13.35
CA ALA A 194 -14.26 5.36 -13.06
C ALA A 194 -13.74 6.69 -12.55
N ARG A 195 -14.47 7.78 -12.77
CA ARG A 195 -14.13 9.12 -12.29
C ARG A 195 -15.26 9.64 -11.42
N ASN A 196 -14.94 10.26 -10.30
CA ASN A 196 -15.91 11.07 -9.57
C ASN A 196 -16.27 12.29 -10.43
N ASN A 197 -17.52 12.34 -10.87
CA ASN A 197 -18.09 13.44 -11.63
C ASN A 197 -19.28 14.10 -10.89
N TYR A 198 -19.43 13.80 -9.60
CA TYR A 198 -20.46 14.36 -8.74
C TYR A 198 -19.93 15.61 -8.01
N ASP A 199 -18.76 15.50 -7.39
CA ASP A 199 -18.08 16.58 -6.70
C ASP A 199 -16.55 16.39 -6.71
N SER A 200 -15.82 17.12 -5.86
CA SER A 200 -14.36 17.03 -5.71
C SER A 200 -13.89 16.19 -4.52
N SER A 201 -14.77 15.38 -3.93
CA SER A 201 -14.41 14.48 -2.82
C SER A 201 -13.75 13.20 -3.33
N GLU A 202 -13.01 12.55 -2.45
CA GLU A 202 -12.31 11.31 -2.74
C GLU A 202 -13.21 10.08 -2.79
N PHE A 203 -12.67 9.00 -3.37
CA PHE A 203 -13.20 7.66 -3.15
C PHE A 203 -12.56 7.06 -1.88
N ALA A 204 -13.37 6.58 -0.95
CA ALA A 204 -12.96 6.02 0.34
C ALA A 204 -13.10 4.49 0.38
N GLY A 205 -12.65 3.83 -0.68
CA GLY A 205 -12.48 2.39 -0.71
C GLY A 205 -13.41 1.68 -1.68
N ALA A 206 -12.94 0.52 -2.13
CA ALA A 206 -13.67 -0.33 -3.04
C ALA A 206 -13.51 -1.80 -2.63
N CYS A 207 -14.47 -2.64 -3.03
CA CYS A 207 -14.35 -4.09 -2.90
C CYS A 207 -15.15 -4.81 -3.98
N PHE A 208 -14.63 -5.94 -4.44
CA PHE A 208 -15.34 -6.80 -5.38
C PHE A 208 -16.29 -7.76 -4.67
N SER A 209 -17.41 -8.08 -5.32
CA SER A 209 -18.15 -9.29 -5.02
C SER A 209 -17.25 -10.52 -5.25
N PRO A 210 -17.46 -11.65 -4.53
CA PRO A 210 -16.59 -12.82 -4.66
C PRO A 210 -16.49 -13.40 -6.08
N ASP A 211 -17.52 -13.19 -6.90
CA ASP A 211 -17.58 -13.62 -8.31
C ASP A 211 -17.06 -12.57 -9.30
N GLY A 212 -16.60 -11.41 -8.81
CA GLY A 212 -16.02 -10.32 -9.61
C GLY A 212 -17.04 -9.55 -10.45
N ARG A 213 -18.34 -9.83 -10.33
CA ARG A 213 -19.38 -9.21 -11.18
C ARG A 213 -19.76 -7.80 -10.75
N ILE A 214 -19.55 -7.47 -9.48
CA ILE A 214 -19.91 -6.19 -8.90
C ILE A 214 -18.67 -5.60 -8.22
N LEU A 215 -18.35 -4.35 -8.54
CA LEU A 215 -17.44 -3.52 -7.77
C LEU A 215 -18.27 -2.53 -6.94
N PHE A 216 -18.13 -2.60 -5.63
CA PHE A 216 -18.65 -1.57 -4.72
C PHE A 216 -17.59 -0.49 -4.54
N VAL A 217 -17.97 0.78 -4.63
CA VAL A 217 -17.05 1.93 -4.44
C VAL A 217 -17.71 2.96 -3.54
N ASN A 218 -17.02 3.39 -2.49
CA ASN A 218 -17.52 4.41 -1.57
C ASN A 218 -16.97 5.78 -1.95
N GLN A 219 -17.81 6.82 -1.91
CA GLN A 219 -17.40 8.21 -2.05
C GLN A 219 -17.60 8.93 -0.72
N GLN A 220 -16.54 9.55 -0.20
CA GLN A 220 -16.50 10.05 1.16
C GLN A 220 -17.44 11.23 1.38
N GLY A 221 -17.34 12.27 0.54
CA GLY A 221 -18.03 13.55 0.73
C GLY A 221 -19.55 13.41 0.93
N PRO A 222 -20.28 12.78 -0.01
CA PRO A 222 -21.71 12.57 0.12
C PRO A 222 -22.09 11.28 0.87
N GLY A 223 -21.12 10.41 1.19
CA GLY A 223 -21.38 9.12 1.85
C GLY A 223 -22.15 8.13 0.98
N ILE A 224 -21.86 8.09 -0.33
CA ILE A 224 -22.54 7.23 -1.31
C ILE A 224 -21.73 5.95 -1.54
N THR A 225 -22.41 4.80 -1.61
CA THR A 225 -21.84 3.56 -2.13
C THR A 225 -22.41 3.29 -3.53
N TYR A 226 -21.53 3.26 -4.52
CA TYR A 226 -21.85 2.84 -5.88
C TYR A 226 -21.77 1.33 -6.03
N CYS A 227 -22.64 0.77 -6.87
CA CYS A 227 -22.62 -0.61 -7.31
C CYS A 227 -22.37 -0.60 -8.83
N ILE A 228 -21.15 -0.96 -9.24
CA ILE A 228 -20.73 -0.96 -10.64
C ILE A 228 -20.75 -2.40 -11.14
N PHE A 229 -21.46 -2.66 -12.23
CA PHE A 229 -21.57 -3.99 -12.82
C PHE A 229 -21.74 -3.88 -14.34
N ARG A 230 -21.48 -4.99 -15.03
CA ARG A 230 -21.68 -5.08 -16.49
C ARG A 230 -23.09 -5.52 -16.80
N GLU A 231 -23.71 -4.93 -17.82
CA GLU A 231 -25.07 -5.31 -18.28
C GLU A 231 -25.12 -6.77 -18.77
N ASP A 232 -24.01 -7.30 -19.29
CA ASP A 232 -23.91 -8.69 -19.73
C ASP A 232 -23.74 -9.71 -18.59
N GLY A 233 -23.69 -9.25 -17.33
CA GLY A 233 -23.60 -10.08 -16.13
C GLY A 233 -22.27 -10.82 -15.97
N LYS A 234 -21.24 -10.50 -16.78
CA LYS A 234 -19.90 -11.08 -16.67
C LYS A 234 -19.09 -10.39 -15.57
N PRO A 235 -18.01 -11.04 -15.09
CA PRO A 235 -17.03 -10.38 -14.22
C PRO A 235 -16.45 -9.10 -14.86
N ILE A 236 -16.13 -8.13 -14.02
CA ILE A 236 -15.36 -6.96 -14.42
C ILE A 236 -13.91 -7.39 -14.52
N GLU A 237 -13.36 -7.30 -15.73
CA GLU A 237 -11.97 -7.64 -16.02
C GLU A 237 -11.41 -6.54 -16.95
N PRO A 238 -10.13 -6.14 -16.81
CA PRO A 238 -9.49 -5.28 -17.77
C PRO A 238 -9.48 -5.98 -19.12
N THR A 239 -10.09 -5.38 -20.15
CA THR A 239 -9.96 -5.91 -21.50
C THR A 239 -8.52 -5.75 -21.97
N LEU A 240 -7.85 -6.87 -22.27
CA LEU A 240 -6.57 -6.87 -22.97
C LEU A 240 -6.82 -6.39 -24.40
N SER A 241 -6.83 -5.07 -24.61
CA SER A 241 -6.76 -4.46 -25.94
C SER A 241 -5.31 -4.47 -26.44
#